data_AF-A0A0V7Z9G8-F1
#
_entry.id   AF-A0A0V7Z9G8-F1
#
_cell.length_a   1.000
_cell.length_b   1.000
_cell.length_c   1.000
_cell.angle_alpha   90.00
_cell.angle_beta   90.00
_cell.angle_gamma   90.00
#
_symmetry.space_group_name_H-M   'P 1'
#
loop_
_entity.id
_entity.type
_entity.pdbx_description
1 polymer ?
#
loop_
_entity_poly.entity_id
_entity_poly.type
_entity_poly.pdbx_seq_one_letter_code
_entity_poly.pdbx_strand_id
1 'polypeptide(L)'
;MEVDGRNRRDADYRAKKLIERGWTCRACDNRAVVERDAAAGHPALEGSEKQIAWAATLRERTLKTLDPIVSDAVKSAAGRLFYTSGGVCGMQNMVLELAVVVKAIGEPAVREAVEAIRAETDARFWIDGREEAPHQTISAVARRLADEARAMSPEGKAEAAAQQEAMAEATLRPPEPVSETIAELSCRDGRLVARYDERTETFNTTVKGLGYVWDPAAVAWVRRHNSLMMGTATDRLAETAHELIAAGIVVALYDPEARAKAIDRSYEPEHRRWVSLVPSGANEGKLRLTWGRDEDLYSAFRSLPGATYRDKACLVPATSRDAVIDFVEAHGFRITPGAKKRMDEVMAQRQRGIVVDAVARPKAEPVKAKARGDRPDPMDIPEHVGIDDDLVDHD
;
A
#
# COMPACT_ATOMS: atom_id res chain seq x y z
N MET A 1 -26.72 -53.21 -3.41
CA MET A 1 -25.33 -53.40 -3.82
C MET A 1 -25.37 -53.74 -5.29
N GLU A 2 -24.95 -52.84 -6.19
CA GLU A 2 -24.85 -53.17 -7.61
C GLU A 2 -23.59 -54.01 -7.80
N VAL A 3 -23.78 -55.30 -8.04
CA VAL A 3 -22.69 -56.26 -8.26
C VAL A 3 -22.86 -56.79 -9.66
N ASP A 4 -21.87 -56.53 -10.51
CA ASP A 4 -21.95 -56.96 -11.90
C ASP A 4 -21.83 -58.48 -12.00
N GLY A 5 -22.71 -59.07 -12.80
CA GLY A 5 -22.88 -60.52 -12.92
C GLY A 5 -23.33 -60.89 -14.33
N ARG A 6 -22.93 -62.07 -14.81
CA ARG A 6 -23.24 -62.52 -16.18
C ARG A 6 -24.74 -62.64 -16.45
N ASN A 7 -25.53 -62.76 -15.39
CA ASN A 7 -26.98 -62.66 -15.38
C ASN A 7 -27.45 -62.25 -13.98
N ARG A 8 -28.74 -61.94 -13.82
CA ARG A 8 -29.33 -61.52 -12.54
C ARG A 8 -29.06 -62.50 -11.39
N ARG A 9 -29.08 -63.81 -11.66
CA ARG A 9 -28.84 -64.86 -10.66
C ARG A 9 -27.37 -64.91 -10.21
N ASP A 10 -26.43 -64.66 -11.13
CA ASP A 10 -25.00 -64.53 -10.83
C ASP A 10 -24.71 -63.25 -10.03
N ALA A 11 -25.35 -62.13 -10.40
CA ALA A 11 -25.28 -60.88 -9.64
C ALA A 11 -25.80 -61.05 -8.19
N ASP A 12 -26.97 -61.67 -8.02
CA ASP A 12 -27.58 -61.92 -6.71
C ASP A 12 -26.74 -62.91 -5.86
N TYR A 13 -26.18 -63.96 -6.49
CA TYR A 13 -25.28 -64.90 -5.81
C TYR A 13 -23.99 -64.23 -5.34
N ARG A 14 -23.39 -63.37 -6.16
CA ARG A 14 -22.19 -62.61 -5.81
C ARG A 14 -22.45 -61.60 -4.69
N ALA A 15 -23.56 -60.87 -4.76
CA ALA A 15 -23.97 -59.96 -3.69
C ALA A 15 -24.16 -60.71 -2.36
N LYS A 16 -24.80 -61.90 -2.39
CA LYS A 16 -24.93 -62.76 -1.22
C LYS A 16 -23.58 -63.21 -0.66
N LYS A 17 -22.65 -63.65 -1.53
CA LYS A 17 -21.30 -64.07 -1.12
C LYS A 17 -20.44 -62.95 -0.55
N LEU A 18 -20.66 -61.70 -0.99
CA LEU A 18 -20.00 -60.53 -0.42
C LEU A 18 -20.52 -60.23 0.99
N ILE A 19 -21.84 -60.28 1.19
CA ILE A 19 -22.46 -60.12 2.51
C ILE A 19 -21.98 -61.21 3.49
N GLU A 20 -21.94 -62.48 3.05
CA GLU A 20 -21.40 -63.60 3.87
C GLU A 20 -19.93 -63.41 4.27
N ARG A 21 -19.17 -62.61 3.51
CA ARG A 21 -17.77 -62.26 3.78
C ARG A 21 -17.62 -60.95 4.57
N GLY A 22 -18.74 -60.38 5.05
CA GLY A 22 -18.75 -59.12 5.80
C GLY A 22 -18.61 -57.86 4.93
N TRP A 23 -18.73 -57.98 3.61
CA TRP A 23 -18.74 -56.83 2.71
C TRP A 23 -20.14 -56.28 2.57
N THR A 24 -20.33 -55.06 3.07
CA THR A 24 -21.55 -54.28 2.96
C THR A 24 -21.42 -53.23 1.86
N CYS A 25 -22.55 -52.71 1.38
CA CYS A 25 -22.53 -51.66 0.38
C CYS A 25 -22.21 -50.32 1.05
N ARG A 26 -21.48 -49.41 0.39
CA ARG A 26 -21.13 -48.08 0.96
C ARG A 26 -22.36 -47.30 1.47
N ALA A 27 -23.49 -47.38 0.77
CA ALA A 27 -24.74 -46.76 1.21
C ALA A 27 -25.34 -47.43 2.47
N CYS A 28 -25.14 -48.75 2.60
CA CYS A 28 -25.54 -49.55 3.76
C CYS A 28 -24.69 -49.16 4.98
N ASP A 29 -23.37 -49.01 4.80
CA ASP A 29 -22.45 -48.56 5.84
C ASP A 29 -22.75 -47.15 6.31
N ASN A 30 -22.98 -46.23 5.38
CA ASN A 30 -23.34 -44.86 5.73
C ASN A 30 -24.68 -44.80 6.50
N ARG A 31 -25.67 -45.63 6.13
CA ARG A 31 -26.94 -45.71 6.86
C ARG A 31 -26.75 -46.27 8.27
N ALA A 32 -25.96 -47.32 8.42
CA ALA A 32 -25.61 -47.86 9.73
C ALA A 32 -24.86 -46.83 10.60
N VAL A 33 -24.05 -45.96 9.98
CA VAL A 33 -23.43 -44.84 10.71
C VAL A 33 -24.47 -43.84 11.18
N VAL A 34 -25.41 -43.42 10.34
CA VAL A 34 -26.51 -42.51 10.74
C VAL A 34 -27.32 -43.11 11.90
N GLU A 35 -27.61 -44.41 11.87
CA GLU A 35 -28.32 -45.11 12.96
C GLU A 35 -27.50 -45.13 14.26
N ARG A 36 -26.20 -45.43 14.18
CA ARG A 36 -25.31 -45.42 15.36
C ARG A 36 -25.12 -44.02 15.94
N ASP A 37 -25.03 -43.03 15.07
CA ASP A 37 -24.86 -41.63 15.40
C ASP A 37 -26.12 -41.07 16.10
N ALA A 38 -27.32 -41.48 15.66
CA ALA A 38 -28.57 -41.26 16.38
C ALA A 38 -28.61 -42.02 17.73
N ALA A 39 -28.17 -43.28 17.75
CA ALA A 39 -28.12 -44.08 18.99
C ALA A 39 -27.11 -43.54 20.02
N ALA A 40 -26.07 -42.85 19.57
CA ALA A 40 -25.12 -42.14 20.43
C ALA A 40 -25.68 -40.82 21.00
N GLY A 41 -26.91 -40.45 20.66
CA GLY A 41 -27.60 -39.27 21.19
C GLY A 41 -27.17 -37.95 20.55
N HIS A 42 -26.49 -37.98 19.40
CA HIS A 42 -26.11 -36.76 18.70
C HIS A 42 -27.32 -36.12 17.99
N PRO A 43 -27.35 -34.77 17.86
CA PRO A 43 -28.40 -34.07 17.15
C PRO A 43 -28.58 -34.57 15.71
N ALA A 44 -29.82 -34.56 15.21
CA ALA A 44 -30.11 -34.94 13.83
C ALA A 44 -29.46 -33.95 12.86
N LEU A 45 -28.79 -34.47 11.82
CA LEU A 45 -28.14 -33.64 10.81
C LEU A 45 -29.15 -33.11 9.79
N GLU A 46 -28.96 -31.88 9.35
CA GLU A 46 -29.75 -31.18 8.34
C GLU A 46 -29.05 -31.21 6.98
N GLY A 47 -29.79 -31.51 5.90
CA GLY A 47 -29.26 -31.58 4.53
C GLY A 47 -29.98 -32.60 3.66
N SER A 48 -29.45 -32.87 2.46
CA SER A 48 -29.96 -33.97 1.63
C SER A 48 -29.62 -35.34 2.23
N GLU A 49 -30.41 -36.38 1.92
CA GLU A 49 -30.16 -37.75 2.41
C GLU A 49 -28.72 -38.22 2.15
N LYS A 50 -28.16 -37.88 0.99
CA LYS A 50 -26.76 -38.17 0.65
C LYS A 50 -25.76 -37.39 1.49
N GLN A 51 -26.03 -36.11 1.76
CA GLN A 51 -25.18 -35.27 2.61
C GLN A 51 -25.21 -35.76 4.06
N ILE A 52 -26.40 -36.03 4.61
CA ILE A 52 -26.57 -36.55 5.98
C ILE A 52 -25.79 -37.87 6.15
N ALA A 53 -25.97 -38.79 5.20
CA ALA A 53 -25.30 -40.09 5.25
C ALA A 53 -23.77 -39.98 5.18
N TRP A 54 -23.23 -39.01 4.44
CA TRP A 54 -21.79 -38.77 4.39
C TRP A 54 -21.28 -37.99 5.61
N ALA A 55 -21.96 -36.92 6.00
CA ALA A 55 -21.62 -36.10 7.15
C ALA A 55 -21.60 -36.92 8.45
N ALA A 56 -22.53 -37.86 8.64
CA ALA A 56 -22.52 -38.77 9.79
C ALA A 56 -21.21 -39.58 9.90
N THR A 57 -20.66 -40.04 8.77
CA THR A 57 -19.35 -40.75 8.76
C THR A 57 -18.18 -39.84 9.14
N LEU A 58 -18.23 -38.57 8.72
CA LEU A 58 -17.21 -37.58 9.05
C LEU A 58 -17.31 -37.17 10.52
N ARG A 59 -18.53 -36.91 11.01
CA ARG A 59 -18.83 -36.64 12.42
C ARG A 59 -18.32 -37.73 13.32
N GLU A 60 -18.66 -39.00 13.07
CA GLU A 60 -18.19 -40.13 13.87
C GLU A 60 -16.66 -40.19 13.93
N ARG A 61 -15.97 -39.97 12.80
CA ARG A 61 -14.50 -39.96 12.73
C ARG A 61 -13.91 -38.82 13.56
N THR A 62 -14.45 -37.61 13.41
CA THR A 62 -13.95 -36.42 14.09
C THR A 62 -14.18 -36.50 15.60
N LEU A 63 -15.39 -36.84 16.04
CA LEU A 63 -15.75 -36.90 17.47
C LEU A 63 -14.90 -37.90 18.27
N LYS A 64 -14.49 -39.03 17.67
CA LYS A 64 -13.57 -39.99 18.29
C LYS A 64 -12.22 -39.39 18.65
N THR A 65 -11.82 -38.31 17.99
CA THR A 65 -10.50 -37.68 18.16
C THR A 65 -10.52 -36.42 19.01
N LEU A 66 -11.68 -35.81 19.26
CA LEU A 66 -11.76 -34.52 19.99
C LEU A 66 -11.30 -34.65 21.44
N ASP A 67 -11.87 -35.59 22.21
CA ASP A 67 -11.57 -35.70 23.65
C ASP A 67 -10.10 -36.04 23.94
N PRO A 68 -9.46 -37.00 23.23
CA PRO A 68 -8.05 -37.28 23.43
C PRO A 68 -7.16 -36.06 23.15
N ILE A 69 -7.41 -35.37 22.03
CA ILE A 69 -6.60 -34.21 21.61
C ILE A 69 -6.73 -33.06 22.61
N VAL A 70 -7.96 -32.73 23.05
CA VAL A 70 -8.17 -31.65 24.03
C VAL A 70 -7.59 -32.00 25.38
N SER A 71 -7.81 -33.23 25.88
CA SER A 71 -7.22 -33.69 27.14
C SER A 71 -5.70 -33.52 27.14
N ASP A 72 -5.03 -33.97 26.09
CA ASP A 72 -3.58 -33.91 26.01
C ASP A 72 -3.07 -32.50 25.78
N ALA A 73 -3.81 -31.66 25.05
CA ALA A 73 -3.50 -30.24 24.88
C ALA A 73 -3.58 -29.47 26.21
N VAL A 74 -4.59 -29.74 27.04
CA VAL A 74 -4.73 -29.17 28.39
C VAL A 74 -3.57 -29.60 29.29
N LYS A 75 -3.23 -30.89 29.30
CA LYS A 75 -2.08 -31.39 30.07
C LYS A 75 -0.77 -30.73 29.61
N SER A 76 -0.58 -30.59 28.30
CA SER A 76 0.60 -29.94 27.73
C SER A 76 0.64 -28.45 28.06
N ALA A 77 -0.51 -27.77 27.99
CA ALA A 77 -0.63 -26.36 28.37
C ALA A 77 -0.24 -26.12 29.84
N ALA A 78 -0.62 -27.04 30.72
CA ALA A 78 -0.27 -27.04 32.14
C ALA A 78 1.17 -27.52 32.45
N GLY A 79 1.98 -27.85 31.43
CA GLY A 79 3.34 -28.37 31.61
C GLY A 79 3.39 -29.77 32.21
N ARG A 80 2.30 -30.54 32.14
CA ARG A 80 2.18 -31.92 32.67
C ARG A 80 2.39 -32.99 31.60
N LEU A 81 2.55 -32.58 30.34
CA LEU A 81 2.83 -33.44 29.20
C LEU A 81 3.87 -32.77 28.29
N PHE A 82 5.01 -33.43 28.09
CA PHE A 82 6.11 -32.95 27.26
C PHE A 82 6.32 -33.90 26.10
N TYR A 83 6.33 -33.36 24.88
CA TYR A 83 6.79 -34.09 23.69
C TYR A 83 8.24 -33.69 23.43
N THR A 84 9.13 -34.66 23.20
CA THR A 84 10.53 -34.40 22.85
C THR A 84 10.62 -33.81 21.45
N SER A 85 11.48 -32.81 21.23
CA SER A 85 11.64 -32.07 19.97
C SER A 85 12.29 -32.86 18.83
N GLY A 86 12.33 -34.19 18.91
CA GLY A 86 12.91 -35.07 17.91
C GLY A 86 11.85 -35.80 17.09
N GLY A 87 11.43 -35.20 15.97
CA GLY A 87 10.59 -35.86 14.95
C GLY A 87 9.10 -35.96 15.30
N VAL A 88 8.43 -34.81 15.41
CA VAL A 88 7.00 -34.75 15.75
C VAL A 88 6.17 -35.23 14.55
N CYS A 89 5.51 -36.40 14.66
CA CYS A 89 4.61 -36.90 13.62
C CYS A 89 3.14 -36.62 13.97
N GLY A 90 2.35 -36.18 12.97
CA GLY A 90 0.89 -36.10 13.00
C GLY A 90 0.27 -35.54 14.29
N MET A 91 -0.26 -36.44 15.11
CA MET A 91 -1.07 -36.14 16.30
C MET A 91 -0.35 -35.30 17.36
N GLN A 92 0.97 -35.45 17.51
CA GLN A 92 1.73 -34.69 18.51
C GLN A 92 1.78 -33.19 18.16
N ASN A 93 1.86 -32.85 16.87
CA ASN A 93 1.88 -31.46 16.43
C ASN A 93 0.51 -30.79 16.66
N MET A 94 -0.57 -31.54 16.39
CA MET A 94 -1.95 -31.07 16.64
C MET A 94 -2.17 -30.71 18.12
N VAL A 95 -1.65 -31.53 19.03
CA VAL A 95 -1.77 -31.32 20.48
C VAL A 95 -0.99 -30.08 20.92
N LEU A 96 0.24 -29.90 20.41
CA LEU A 96 1.07 -28.74 20.75
C LEU A 96 0.45 -27.42 20.23
N GLU A 97 -0.05 -27.41 19.00
CA GLU A 97 -0.73 -26.24 18.43
C GLU A 97 -1.99 -25.88 19.23
N LEU A 98 -2.80 -26.88 19.59
CA LEU A 98 -3.98 -26.64 20.42
C LEU A 98 -3.62 -26.21 21.85
N ALA A 99 -2.52 -26.70 22.42
CA ALA A 99 -2.05 -26.29 23.74
C ALA A 99 -1.69 -24.80 23.79
N VAL A 100 -1.20 -24.22 22.69
CA VAL A 100 -0.99 -22.77 22.56
C VAL A 100 -2.32 -22.02 22.66
N VAL A 101 -3.37 -22.53 22.02
CA VAL A 101 -4.71 -21.95 22.10
C VAL A 101 -5.27 -22.05 23.51
N VAL A 102 -5.19 -23.22 24.15
CA VAL A 102 -5.62 -23.41 25.55
C VAL A 102 -4.93 -22.40 26.48
N LYS A 103 -3.62 -22.14 26.30
CA LYS A 103 -2.92 -21.11 27.09
C LYS A 103 -3.43 -19.69 26.82
N ALA A 104 -3.81 -19.39 25.59
CA ALA A 104 -4.19 -18.04 25.17
C ALA A 104 -5.62 -17.67 25.61
N ILE A 105 -6.59 -18.57 25.45
CA ILE A 105 -8.02 -18.29 25.69
C ILE A 105 -8.62 -19.07 26.86
N GLY A 106 -7.88 -20.02 27.44
CA GLY A 106 -8.30 -20.83 28.58
C GLY A 106 -8.98 -22.14 28.21
N GLU A 107 -8.90 -23.11 29.12
CA GLU A 107 -9.53 -24.42 29.00
C GLU A 107 -11.07 -24.37 28.87
N PRO A 108 -11.81 -23.56 29.65
CA PRO A 108 -13.27 -23.51 29.55
C PRO A 108 -13.76 -23.16 28.14
N ALA A 109 -13.14 -22.18 27.49
CA ALA A 109 -13.49 -21.75 26.13
C ALA A 109 -13.21 -22.85 25.09
N VAL A 110 -12.11 -23.59 25.24
CA VAL A 110 -11.80 -24.72 24.35
C VAL A 110 -12.78 -25.88 24.55
N ARG A 111 -13.23 -26.14 25.78
CA ARG A 111 -14.25 -27.15 26.06
C ARG A 111 -15.62 -26.74 25.52
N GLU A 112 -16.00 -25.48 25.66
CA GLU A 112 -17.21 -24.93 25.07
C GLU A 112 -17.21 -25.07 23.54
N ALA A 113 -16.07 -24.84 22.90
CA ALA A 113 -15.91 -25.05 21.46
C ALA A 113 -16.12 -26.51 21.04
N VAL A 114 -15.65 -27.47 21.84
CA VAL A 114 -15.92 -28.90 21.60
C VAL A 114 -17.40 -29.19 21.69
N GLU A 115 -18.10 -28.66 22.70
CA GLU A 115 -19.54 -28.84 22.84
C GLU A 115 -20.31 -28.20 21.68
N ALA A 116 -19.89 -27.01 21.23
CA ALA A 116 -20.45 -26.38 20.04
C ALA A 116 -20.27 -27.25 18.78
N ILE A 117 -19.09 -27.86 18.58
CA ILE A 117 -18.84 -28.80 17.48
C ILE A 117 -19.72 -30.06 17.61
N ARG A 118 -19.93 -30.58 18.82
CA ARG A 118 -20.81 -31.74 19.06
C ARG A 118 -22.28 -31.41 18.77
N ALA A 119 -22.69 -30.18 19.00
CA ALA A 119 -24.05 -29.70 18.79
C ALA A 119 -24.36 -29.35 17.33
N GLU A 120 -23.35 -29.34 16.44
CA GLU A 120 -23.51 -28.93 15.06
C GLU A 120 -24.41 -29.89 14.24
N THR A 121 -25.44 -29.32 13.63
CA THR A 121 -26.47 -30.05 12.88
C THR A 121 -26.30 -29.92 11.37
N ASP A 122 -25.62 -28.89 10.84
CA ASP A 122 -25.51 -28.74 9.39
C ASP A 122 -24.56 -29.79 8.80
N ALA A 123 -25.06 -30.64 7.89
CA ALA A 123 -24.24 -31.62 7.18
C ALA A 123 -23.09 -30.96 6.40
N ARG A 124 -23.25 -29.71 5.95
CA ARG A 124 -22.20 -28.96 5.24
C ARG A 124 -20.99 -28.67 6.11
N PHE A 125 -21.17 -28.37 7.40
CA PHE A 125 -20.05 -28.12 8.30
C PHE A 125 -19.05 -29.30 8.29
N TRP A 126 -19.57 -30.51 8.44
CA TRP A 126 -18.77 -31.74 8.45
C TRP A 126 -18.14 -32.04 7.10
N ILE A 127 -18.87 -31.79 6.02
CA ILE A 127 -18.42 -32.05 4.64
C ILE A 127 -17.36 -31.04 4.22
N ASP A 128 -17.60 -29.75 4.41
CA ASP A 128 -16.73 -28.66 3.97
C ASP A 128 -15.44 -28.66 4.82
N GLY A 129 -15.52 -28.96 6.12
CA GLY A 129 -14.37 -29.11 7.04
C GLY A 129 -13.65 -30.46 6.97
N ARG A 130 -13.98 -31.37 6.04
CA ARG A 130 -13.48 -32.77 6.03
C ARG A 130 -11.96 -32.92 5.89
N GLU A 131 -11.29 -31.92 5.31
CA GLU A 131 -9.84 -31.88 5.09
C GLU A 131 -9.11 -31.16 6.25
N GLU A 132 -9.84 -30.48 7.12
CA GLU A 132 -9.27 -29.81 8.27
C GLU A 132 -8.93 -30.81 9.37
N ALA A 133 -7.78 -30.59 10.01
CA ALA A 133 -7.40 -31.39 11.16
C ALA A 133 -8.21 -30.95 12.39
N PRO A 134 -8.61 -31.87 13.29
CA PRO A 134 -9.53 -31.55 14.40
C PRO A 134 -9.10 -30.37 15.28
N HIS A 135 -7.80 -30.21 15.53
CA HIS A 135 -7.25 -29.10 16.32
C HIS A 135 -7.48 -27.72 15.66
N GLN A 136 -7.50 -27.65 14.32
CA GLN A 136 -7.73 -26.41 13.57
C GLN A 136 -9.19 -25.98 13.72
N THR A 137 -10.13 -26.92 13.54
CA THR A 137 -11.56 -26.68 13.73
C THR A 137 -11.87 -26.28 15.18
N ILE A 138 -11.33 -27.00 16.17
CA ILE A 138 -11.47 -26.61 17.60
C ILE A 138 -10.93 -25.19 17.82
N SER A 139 -9.74 -24.89 17.29
CA SER A 139 -9.10 -23.58 17.47
C SER A 139 -9.92 -22.44 16.85
N ALA A 140 -10.46 -22.65 15.64
CA ALA A 140 -11.27 -21.66 14.94
C ALA A 140 -12.57 -21.36 15.70
N VAL A 141 -13.28 -22.43 16.11
CA VAL A 141 -14.53 -22.30 16.89
C VAL A 141 -14.26 -21.65 18.24
N ALA A 142 -13.21 -22.07 18.96
CA ALA A 142 -12.89 -21.52 20.28
C ALA A 142 -12.50 -20.04 20.23
N ARG A 143 -11.76 -19.62 19.19
CA ARG A 143 -11.43 -18.20 18.97
C ARG A 143 -12.68 -17.39 18.67
N ARG A 144 -13.53 -17.86 17.75
CA ARG A 144 -14.79 -17.19 17.41
C ARG A 144 -15.67 -16.98 18.63
N LEU A 145 -15.88 -18.03 19.43
CA LEU A 145 -16.69 -17.94 20.66
C LEU A 145 -16.06 -17.01 21.70
N ALA A 146 -14.73 -17.05 21.86
CA ALA A 146 -14.04 -16.13 22.76
C ALA A 146 -14.15 -14.66 22.30
N ASP A 147 -14.06 -14.40 20.99
CA ASP A 147 -14.24 -13.06 20.41
C ASP A 147 -15.68 -12.56 20.59
N GLU A 148 -16.68 -13.41 20.35
CA GLU A 148 -18.10 -13.11 20.59
C GLU A 148 -18.38 -12.84 22.08
N ALA A 149 -17.86 -13.68 22.98
CA ALA A 149 -18.01 -13.50 24.42
C ALA A 149 -17.33 -12.21 24.90
N ARG A 150 -16.14 -11.90 24.37
CA ARG A 150 -15.45 -10.63 24.64
C ARG A 150 -16.27 -9.45 24.14
N ALA A 151 -16.77 -9.49 22.90
CA ALA A 151 -17.60 -8.42 22.35
C ALA A 151 -18.88 -8.18 23.17
N MET A 152 -19.43 -9.22 23.79
CA MET A 152 -20.62 -9.12 24.65
C MET A 152 -20.32 -8.72 26.10
N SER A 153 -19.06 -8.81 26.55
CA SER A 153 -18.65 -8.49 27.92
C SER A 153 -18.76 -6.98 28.21
N PRO A 154 -18.88 -6.56 29.48
CA PRO A 154 -18.87 -5.14 29.84
C PRO A 154 -17.61 -4.42 29.36
N GLU A 155 -16.47 -5.12 29.40
CA GLU A 155 -15.18 -4.62 28.94
C GLU A 155 -15.15 -4.45 27.42
N GLY A 156 -15.61 -5.45 26.64
CA GLY A 156 -15.67 -5.34 25.18
C GLY A 156 -16.71 -4.33 24.70
N LYS A 157 -17.83 -4.21 25.41
CA LYS A 157 -18.82 -3.14 25.18
C LYS A 157 -18.25 -1.76 25.52
N ALA A 158 -17.48 -1.65 26.60
CA ALA A 158 -16.81 -0.40 26.97
C ALA A 158 -15.69 -0.05 25.97
N GLU A 159 -14.91 -1.02 25.51
CA GLU A 159 -13.91 -0.85 24.45
C GLU A 159 -14.57 -0.37 23.15
N ALA A 160 -15.67 -1.01 22.73
CA ALA A 160 -16.44 -0.62 21.56
C ALA A 160 -17.08 0.77 21.72
N ALA A 161 -17.63 1.08 22.90
CA ALA A 161 -18.19 2.39 23.21
C ALA A 161 -17.11 3.48 23.20
N ALA A 162 -15.95 3.21 23.78
CA ALA A 162 -14.80 4.12 23.76
C ALA A 162 -14.27 4.34 22.34
N GLN A 163 -14.23 3.29 21.51
CA GLN A 163 -13.91 3.41 20.09
C GLN A 163 -14.93 4.27 19.34
N GLN A 164 -16.22 4.07 19.60
CA GLN A 164 -17.29 4.88 19.01
C GLN A 164 -17.20 6.35 19.45
N GLU A 165 -16.93 6.60 20.73
CA GLU A 165 -16.77 7.95 21.28
C GLU A 165 -15.54 8.64 20.69
N ALA A 166 -14.41 7.94 20.60
CA ALA A 166 -13.20 8.46 19.96
C ALA A 166 -13.42 8.74 18.47
N MET A 167 -14.18 7.89 17.76
CA MET A 167 -14.50 8.10 16.35
C MET A 167 -15.48 9.26 16.16
N ALA A 168 -16.46 9.43 17.06
CA ALA A 168 -17.37 10.56 17.06
C ALA A 168 -16.62 11.87 17.33
N GLU A 169 -15.71 11.90 18.30
CA GLU A 169 -14.88 13.07 18.60
C GLU A 169 -13.94 13.44 17.44
N ALA A 170 -13.43 12.43 16.73
CA ALA A 170 -12.57 12.60 15.56
C ALA A 170 -13.33 13.06 14.31
N THR A 171 -14.67 12.98 14.30
CA THR A 171 -15.50 13.26 13.11
C THR A 171 -15.91 14.73 13.06
N LEU A 172 -15.51 15.41 11.98
CA LEU A 172 -15.88 16.78 11.63
C LEU A 172 -16.96 16.75 10.55
N ARG A 173 -18.16 17.24 10.90
CA ARG A 173 -19.32 17.26 10.00
C ARG A 173 -19.65 18.68 9.56
N PRO A 174 -19.68 18.98 8.24
CA PRO A 174 -20.18 20.25 7.74
C PRO A 174 -21.70 20.40 7.99
N PRO A 175 -22.23 21.64 8.03
CA PRO A 175 -23.65 21.88 8.29
C PRO A 175 -24.56 21.27 7.21
N GLU A 176 -24.12 21.30 5.95
CA GLU A 176 -24.81 20.74 4.79
C GLU A 176 -23.88 19.74 4.09
N PRO A 177 -23.83 18.47 4.55
CA PRO A 177 -22.98 17.47 3.93
C PRO A 177 -23.53 17.04 2.57
N VAL A 178 -22.63 16.88 1.59
CA VAL A 178 -22.94 16.31 0.26
C VAL A 178 -23.27 14.82 0.38
N SER A 179 -22.64 14.14 1.34
CA SER A 179 -22.88 12.74 1.70
C SER A 179 -22.51 12.50 3.17
N GLU A 180 -23.17 11.53 3.80
CA GLU A 180 -22.87 11.08 5.17
C GLU A 180 -21.72 10.06 5.23
N THR A 181 -21.17 9.66 4.08
CA THR A 181 -19.94 8.86 4.04
C THR A 181 -18.79 9.66 4.67
N ILE A 182 -17.98 9.03 5.52
CA ILE A 182 -16.88 9.66 6.23
C ILE A 182 -15.57 9.46 5.45
N ALA A 183 -14.85 10.55 5.19
CA ALA A 183 -13.49 10.51 4.65
C ALA A 183 -12.47 10.40 5.79
N GLU A 184 -11.66 9.35 5.79
CA GLU A 184 -10.62 9.14 6.80
C GLU A 184 -9.30 9.76 6.37
N LEU A 185 -8.74 10.61 7.24
CA LEU A 185 -7.43 11.23 7.03
C LEU A 185 -6.41 10.71 8.04
N SER A 186 -5.21 10.37 7.55
CA SER A 186 -4.11 9.94 8.41
C SER A 186 -2.75 10.25 7.80
N CYS A 187 -1.72 10.27 8.65
CA CYS A 187 -0.32 10.29 8.21
C CYS A 187 0.38 9.03 8.72
N ARG A 188 0.93 8.21 7.82
CA ARG A 188 1.69 7.00 8.15
C ARG A 188 2.91 6.90 7.24
N ASP A 189 4.06 6.53 7.80
CA ASP A 189 5.32 6.34 7.05
C ASP A 189 5.72 7.53 6.15
N GLY A 190 5.47 8.75 6.62
CA GLY A 190 5.75 9.96 5.84
C GLY A 190 4.84 10.14 4.62
N ARG A 191 3.66 9.51 4.62
CA ARG A 191 2.61 9.68 3.60
C ARG A 191 1.33 10.16 4.26
N LEU A 192 0.76 11.20 3.69
CA LEU A 192 -0.60 11.62 3.97
C LEU A 192 -1.53 10.69 3.16
N VAL A 193 -2.59 10.21 3.80
CA VAL A 193 -3.55 9.27 3.24
C VAL A 193 -4.94 9.83 3.46
N ALA A 194 -5.71 9.90 2.37
CA ALA A 194 -7.12 10.24 2.37
C ALA A 194 -7.90 9.06 1.76
N ARG A 195 -8.71 8.39 2.60
CA ARG A 195 -9.57 7.29 2.18
C ARG A 195 -11.01 7.77 2.18
N TYR A 196 -11.74 7.39 1.14
CA TYR A 196 -13.15 7.66 1.01
C TYR A 196 -13.79 6.55 0.21
N ASP A 197 -14.79 5.89 0.80
CA ASP A 197 -15.43 4.71 0.20
C ASP A 197 -16.39 5.10 -0.94
N GLU A 198 -16.89 6.33 -0.91
CA GLU A 198 -17.75 6.85 -1.96
C GLU A 198 -16.95 7.52 -3.07
N ARG A 199 -17.22 7.15 -4.32
CA ARG A 199 -16.52 7.72 -5.46
C ARG A 199 -17.20 9.00 -5.92
N THR A 200 -16.81 10.13 -5.33
CA THR A 200 -17.39 11.45 -5.66
C THR A 200 -16.37 12.35 -6.36
N GLU A 201 -16.79 13.05 -7.42
CA GLU A 201 -15.90 13.96 -8.17
C GLU A 201 -15.43 15.14 -7.31
N THR A 202 -16.29 15.62 -6.40
CA THR A 202 -15.96 16.67 -5.41
C THR A 202 -14.75 16.26 -4.57
N PHE A 203 -14.80 15.09 -3.93
CA PHE A 203 -13.70 14.58 -3.12
C PHE A 203 -12.41 14.43 -3.95
N ASN A 204 -12.50 13.77 -5.10
CA ASN A 204 -11.35 13.52 -5.98
C ASN A 204 -10.70 14.82 -6.45
N THR A 205 -11.50 15.81 -6.84
CA THR A 205 -10.99 17.10 -7.32
C THR A 205 -10.31 17.87 -6.20
N THR A 206 -10.89 17.89 -5.00
CA THR A 206 -10.30 18.55 -3.83
C THR A 206 -8.95 17.96 -3.45
N VAL A 207 -8.87 16.64 -3.23
CA VAL A 207 -7.59 16.00 -2.82
C VAL A 207 -6.54 16.06 -3.94
N LYS A 208 -6.95 15.98 -5.21
CA LYS A 208 -6.04 16.14 -6.36
C LYS A 208 -5.52 17.56 -6.48
N GLY A 209 -6.33 18.58 -6.19
CA GLY A 209 -5.91 19.98 -6.10
C GLY A 209 -4.84 20.19 -5.04
N LEU A 210 -4.96 19.47 -3.92
CA LEU A 210 -3.96 19.39 -2.85
C LEU A 210 -2.78 18.46 -3.18
N GLY A 211 -2.63 17.99 -4.42
CA GLY A 211 -1.46 17.24 -4.87
C GLY A 211 -1.43 15.76 -4.44
N TYR A 212 -2.54 15.20 -3.98
CA TYR A 212 -2.65 13.75 -3.77
C TYR A 212 -2.73 13.00 -5.12
N VAL A 213 -2.30 11.75 -5.09
CA VAL A 213 -2.35 10.82 -6.22
C VAL A 213 -3.02 9.52 -5.77
N TRP A 214 -3.84 8.94 -6.63
CA TRP A 214 -4.46 7.64 -6.37
C TRP A 214 -3.41 6.52 -6.30
N ASP A 215 -3.43 5.73 -5.22
CA ASP A 215 -2.63 4.53 -5.04
C ASP A 215 -3.55 3.28 -5.06
N PRO A 216 -3.52 2.47 -6.14
CA PRO A 216 -4.34 1.26 -6.23
C PRO A 216 -4.04 0.21 -5.17
N ALA A 217 -2.81 0.15 -4.65
CA ALA A 217 -2.44 -0.85 -3.64
C ALA A 217 -2.97 -0.48 -2.25
N ALA A 218 -2.99 0.82 -1.94
CA ALA A 218 -3.58 1.33 -0.69
C ALA A 218 -5.10 1.54 -0.77
N VAL A 219 -5.67 1.48 -1.99
CA VAL A 219 -7.07 1.84 -2.31
C VAL A 219 -7.42 3.20 -1.68
N ALA A 220 -6.52 4.16 -1.84
CA ALA A 220 -6.64 5.49 -1.22
C ALA A 220 -5.88 6.54 -2.02
N TRP A 221 -6.22 7.81 -1.77
CA TRP A 221 -5.42 8.92 -2.24
C TRP A 221 -4.24 9.13 -1.30
N VAL A 222 -3.03 9.17 -1.85
CA VAL A 222 -1.80 9.31 -1.07
C VAL A 222 -0.98 10.49 -1.55
N ARG A 223 -0.28 11.12 -0.61
CA ARG A 223 0.68 12.17 -0.91
C ARG A 223 1.93 11.97 -0.06
N ARG A 224 3.09 11.94 -0.71
CA ARG A 224 4.38 11.89 0.01
C ARG A 224 4.59 13.20 0.75
N HIS A 225 4.78 13.14 2.06
CA HIS A 225 5.10 14.30 2.88
C HIS A 225 6.59 14.63 2.79
N ASN A 226 6.89 15.92 2.67
CA ASN A 226 8.25 16.45 2.72
C ASN A 226 8.28 17.65 3.67
N SER A 227 8.78 17.44 4.88
CA SER A 227 8.78 18.47 5.93
C SER A 227 9.51 19.76 5.54
N LEU A 228 10.51 19.69 4.67
CA LEU A 228 11.30 20.86 4.26
C LEU A 228 10.48 21.87 3.45
N MET A 229 9.61 21.38 2.57
CA MET A 229 8.87 22.22 1.61
C MET A 229 7.39 22.32 1.94
N MET A 230 6.85 21.32 2.63
CA MET A 230 5.43 21.20 2.93
C MET A 230 5.11 21.53 4.39
N GLY A 231 6.06 21.99 5.21
CA GLY A 231 5.81 22.23 6.63
C GLY A 231 5.49 20.95 7.42
N THR A 232 4.76 21.08 8.53
CA THR A 232 4.44 19.92 9.38
C THR A 232 3.40 19.01 8.73
N ALA A 233 3.41 17.72 9.06
CA ALA A 233 2.38 16.80 8.59
C ALA A 233 1.00 17.16 9.17
N THR A 234 0.98 17.63 10.42
CA THR A 234 -0.19 18.12 11.15
C THR A 234 -0.89 19.25 10.38
N ASP A 235 -0.15 20.26 9.92
CA ASP A 235 -0.73 21.38 9.17
C ASP A 235 -1.28 20.93 7.81
N ARG A 236 -0.62 19.96 7.15
CA ARG A 236 -1.10 19.42 5.87
C ARG A 236 -2.35 18.55 6.04
N LEU A 237 -2.46 17.80 7.14
CA LEU A 237 -3.68 17.08 7.49
C LEU A 237 -4.81 18.05 7.82
N ALA A 238 -4.53 19.08 8.63
CA ALA A 238 -5.49 20.11 8.99
C ALA A 238 -6.02 20.87 7.77
N GLU A 239 -5.13 21.26 6.86
CA GLU A 239 -5.49 21.89 5.58
C GLU A 239 -6.34 20.95 4.71
N THR A 240 -5.95 19.68 4.58
CA THR A 240 -6.72 18.70 3.81
C THR A 240 -8.12 18.52 4.40
N ALA A 241 -8.22 18.42 5.73
CA ALA A 241 -9.50 18.30 6.43
C ALA A 241 -10.38 19.54 6.20
N HIS A 242 -9.81 20.74 6.37
CA HIS A 242 -10.53 21.99 6.21
C HIS A 242 -11.10 22.15 4.79
N GLU A 243 -10.30 21.87 3.76
CA GLU A 243 -10.75 21.96 2.35
C GLU A 243 -11.83 20.93 2.02
N LEU A 244 -11.76 19.72 2.59
CA LEU A 244 -12.80 18.70 2.41
C LEU A 244 -14.11 19.08 3.11
N ILE A 245 -14.04 19.61 4.33
CA ILE A 245 -15.22 20.10 5.07
C ILE A 245 -15.85 21.27 4.35
N ALA A 246 -15.04 22.21 3.83
CA ALA A 246 -15.51 23.33 3.02
C ALA A 246 -16.19 22.87 1.72
N ALA A 247 -15.78 21.71 1.18
CA ALA A 247 -16.42 21.05 0.04
C ALA A 247 -17.66 20.22 0.42
N GLY A 248 -18.09 20.24 1.69
CA GLY A 248 -19.26 19.52 2.18
C GLY A 248 -19.04 18.03 2.44
N ILE A 249 -17.79 17.60 2.62
CA ILE A 249 -17.45 16.20 2.93
C ILE A 249 -17.26 16.03 4.45
N VAL A 250 -17.85 14.98 5.03
CA VAL A 250 -17.63 14.60 6.43
C VAL A 250 -16.23 13.97 6.57
N VAL A 251 -15.44 14.41 7.55
CA VAL A 251 -14.04 13.99 7.69
C VAL A 251 -13.77 13.41 9.07
N ALA A 252 -13.15 12.25 9.16
CA ALA A 252 -12.56 11.72 10.38
C ALA A 252 -11.05 12.02 10.44
N LEU A 253 -10.65 12.72 11.49
CA LEU A 253 -9.25 13.08 11.77
C LEU A 253 -8.92 12.75 13.23
N TYR A 254 -8.21 11.63 13.41
CA TYR A 254 -7.89 11.09 14.73
C TYR A 254 -6.82 11.91 15.48
N ASP A 255 -5.96 12.64 14.77
CA ASP A 255 -4.96 13.51 15.37
C ASP A 255 -5.66 14.75 16.00
N PRO A 256 -5.62 14.92 17.33
CA PRO A 256 -6.32 16.01 18.00
C PRO A 256 -5.73 17.39 17.68
N GLU A 257 -4.43 17.50 17.44
CA GLU A 257 -3.79 18.77 17.11
C GLU A 257 -4.19 19.20 15.68
N ALA A 258 -4.13 18.27 14.73
CA ALA A 258 -4.57 18.54 13.36
C ALA A 258 -6.08 18.86 13.29
N ARG A 259 -6.89 18.20 14.13
CA ARG A 259 -8.33 18.45 14.25
C ARG A 259 -8.63 19.86 14.74
N ALA A 260 -7.99 20.30 15.83
CA ALA A 260 -8.15 21.66 16.33
C ALA A 260 -7.77 22.69 15.27
N LYS A 261 -6.62 22.50 14.62
CA LYS A 261 -6.11 23.36 13.53
C LYS A 261 -7.06 23.44 12.32
N ALA A 262 -7.74 22.35 11.99
CA ALA A 262 -8.70 22.33 10.87
C ALA A 262 -9.95 23.16 11.18
N ILE A 263 -10.42 23.14 12.43
CA ILE A 263 -11.61 23.86 12.88
C ILE A 263 -11.36 25.36 12.96
N ASP A 264 -10.26 25.76 13.62
CA ASP A 264 -9.93 27.17 13.84
C ASP A 264 -9.22 27.82 12.64
N ARG A 265 -8.84 27.01 11.64
CA ARG A 265 -8.05 27.40 10.48
C ARG A 265 -6.70 28.03 10.87
N SER A 266 -6.07 27.53 11.94
CA SER A 266 -4.78 28.00 12.46
C SER A 266 -3.57 27.27 11.88
N TYR A 267 -3.76 26.34 10.94
CA TYR A 267 -2.67 25.71 10.18
C TYR A 267 -1.95 26.73 9.28
N GLU A 268 -0.63 26.60 9.12
CA GLU A 268 0.11 27.39 8.12
C GLU A 268 -0.19 26.82 6.71
N PRO A 269 -0.82 27.58 5.78
CA PRO A 269 -1.12 27.10 4.43
C PRO A 269 0.13 26.65 3.68
N GLU A 270 -0.03 25.72 2.73
CA GLU A 270 1.13 25.17 2.04
C GLU A 270 1.81 26.22 1.17
N HIS A 271 3.10 26.45 1.40
CA HIS A 271 3.89 27.28 0.51
C HIS A 271 4.29 26.47 -0.73
N ARG A 272 3.91 26.95 -1.93
CA ARG A 272 4.08 26.20 -3.19
C ARG A 272 5.22 26.72 -4.06
N ARG A 273 5.71 27.93 -3.80
CA ARG A 273 6.75 28.62 -4.58
C ARG A 273 8.14 28.40 -3.98
N TRP A 274 8.98 27.60 -4.61
CA TRP A 274 10.27 27.22 -4.06
C TRP A 274 11.42 27.37 -5.03
N VAL A 275 12.55 27.86 -4.50
CA VAL A 275 13.88 27.76 -5.12
C VAL A 275 14.64 26.64 -4.41
N SER A 276 14.97 25.59 -5.14
CA SER A 276 15.65 24.39 -4.63
C SER A 276 16.95 24.12 -5.39
N LEU A 277 17.92 23.46 -4.75
CA LEU A 277 19.15 23.03 -5.41
C LEU A 277 18.92 21.70 -6.14
N VAL A 278 19.47 21.56 -7.33
CA VAL A 278 19.57 20.26 -8.01
C VAL A 278 20.78 19.50 -7.44
N PRO A 279 20.57 18.38 -6.71
CA PRO A 279 21.63 17.74 -5.95
C PRO A 279 22.51 16.79 -6.78
N SER A 280 22.06 16.33 -7.94
CA SER A 280 22.78 15.37 -8.77
C SER A 280 22.31 15.39 -10.23
N GLY A 281 23.12 14.82 -11.13
CA GLY A 281 22.80 14.64 -12.55
C GLY A 281 23.35 15.76 -13.45
N ALA A 282 22.92 15.77 -14.72
CA ALA A 282 23.46 16.70 -15.74
C ALA A 282 23.24 18.20 -15.42
N ASN A 283 22.33 18.50 -14.49
CA ASN A 283 22.00 19.86 -14.05
C ASN A 283 22.41 20.12 -12.59
N GLU A 284 23.27 19.28 -12.01
CA GLU A 284 23.78 19.43 -10.65
C GLU A 284 24.34 20.84 -10.40
N GLY A 285 24.03 21.39 -9.22
CA GLY A 285 24.50 22.72 -8.81
C GLY A 285 23.68 23.88 -9.39
N LYS A 286 22.71 23.64 -10.28
CA LYS A 286 21.74 24.65 -10.73
C LYS A 286 20.61 24.83 -9.72
N LEU A 287 19.97 25.99 -9.75
CA LEU A 287 18.78 26.31 -8.99
C LEU A 287 17.53 25.91 -9.79
N ARG A 288 16.60 25.22 -9.15
CA ARG A 288 15.31 24.82 -9.70
C ARG A 288 14.19 25.64 -9.06
N LEU A 289 13.41 26.31 -9.89
CA LEU A 289 12.21 27.05 -9.48
C LEU A 289 10.98 26.18 -9.69
N THR A 290 10.14 26.07 -8.67
CA THR A 290 8.89 25.29 -8.67
C THR A 290 7.77 26.16 -8.12
N TRP A 291 6.57 26.08 -8.69
CA TRP A 291 5.37 26.81 -8.24
C TRP A 291 4.10 25.97 -8.44
N GLY A 292 2.95 26.47 -7.97
CA GLY A 292 1.65 25.82 -8.10
C GLY A 292 1.22 25.62 -9.56
N ARG A 293 0.47 24.56 -9.87
CA ARG A 293 0.07 24.23 -11.26
C ARG A 293 -0.95 25.22 -11.86
N ASP A 294 -1.68 25.89 -10.99
CA ASP A 294 -2.67 26.94 -11.23
C ASP A 294 -2.03 28.32 -11.44
N GLU A 295 -0.71 28.43 -11.31
CA GLU A 295 0.02 29.69 -11.48
C GLU A 295 0.85 29.68 -12.77
N ASP A 296 0.84 30.78 -13.51
CA ASP A 296 1.70 30.97 -14.68
C ASP A 296 2.79 32.02 -14.40
N LEU A 297 3.93 31.54 -13.92
CA LEU A 297 5.15 32.34 -13.72
C LEU A 297 6.20 32.03 -14.80
N TYR A 298 5.83 31.31 -15.87
CA TYR A 298 6.81 30.82 -16.84
C TYR A 298 7.44 31.96 -17.65
N SER A 299 6.62 32.93 -18.07
CA SER A 299 7.10 34.11 -18.81
C SER A 299 8.09 34.93 -17.98
N ALA A 300 7.77 35.18 -16.71
CA ALA A 300 8.64 35.87 -15.76
C ALA A 300 9.91 35.06 -15.49
N PHE A 301 9.82 33.74 -15.30
CA PHE A 301 10.99 32.87 -15.17
C PHE A 301 11.93 32.98 -16.37
N ARG A 302 11.40 33.06 -17.60
CA ARG A 302 12.21 33.12 -18.82
C ARG A 302 13.01 34.42 -18.98
N SER A 303 12.67 35.48 -18.25
CA SER A 303 13.46 36.72 -18.23
C SER A 303 14.73 36.62 -17.37
N LEU A 304 14.83 35.60 -16.50
CA LEU A 304 16.00 35.42 -15.64
C LEU A 304 17.27 35.11 -16.46
N PRO A 305 18.43 35.69 -16.11
CA PRO A 305 19.69 35.42 -16.78
C PRO A 305 20.04 33.94 -16.74
N GLY A 306 20.21 33.33 -17.91
CA GLY A 306 20.56 31.90 -18.03
C GLY A 306 19.41 30.94 -17.72
N ALA A 307 18.16 31.40 -17.64
CA ALA A 307 16.99 30.56 -17.46
C ALA A 307 16.85 29.51 -18.57
N THR A 308 16.71 28.25 -18.18
CA THR A 308 16.57 27.12 -19.09
C THR A 308 15.46 26.18 -18.63
N TYR A 309 14.69 25.67 -19.57
CA TYR A 309 13.73 24.60 -19.32
C TYR A 309 14.28 23.29 -19.86
N ARG A 310 14.62 22.36 -18.97
CA ARG A 310 15.18 21.03 -19.29
C ARG A 310 14.63 20.01 -18.30
N ASP A 311 14.41 18.78 -18.76
CA ASP A 311 13.94 17.66 -17.93
C ASP A 311 12.66 17.97 -17.13
N LYS A 312 11.74 18.71 -17.76
CA LYS A 312 10.49 19.21 -17.15
C LYS A 312 10.69 20.11 -15.93
N ALA A 313 11.87 20.75 -15.82
CA ALA A 313 12.22 21.65 -14.73
C ALA A 313 12.65 23.04 -15.24
N CYS A 314 12.26 24.07 -14.50
CA CYS A 314 12.69 25.45 -14.69
C CYS A 314 14.00 25.68 -13.92
N LEU A 315 15.10 25.84 -14.64
CA LEU A 315 16.46 25.86 -14.09
C LEU A 315 17.15 27.20 -14.35
N VAL A 316 17.89 27.67 -13.35
CA VAL A 316 18.72 28.88 -13.42
C VAL A 316 20.12 28.57 -12.87
N PRO A 317 21.21 29.06 -13.51
CA PRO A 317 22.54 28.99 -12.94
C PRO A 317 22.62 29.67 -11.58
N ALA A 318 23.36 29.08 -10.64
CA ALA A 318 23.60 29.71 -9.34
C ALA A 318 24.38 31.03 -9.43
N THR A 319 25.06 31.30 -10.56
CA THR A 319 25.72 32.58 -10.86
C THR A 319 24.74 33.73 -11.05
N SER A 320 23.48 33.45 -11.38
CA SER A 320 22.43 34.46 -11.51
C SER A 320 21.76 34.80 -10.17
N ARG A 321 22.48 34.62 -9.05
CA ARG A 321 21.99 34.79 -7.67
C ARG A 321 21.17 36.07 -7.48
N ASP A 322 21.71 37.22 -7.89
CA ASP A 322 21.10 38.52 -7.56
C ASP A 322 19.73 38.64 -8.24
N ALA A 323 19.63 38.28 -9.53
CA ALA A 323 18.36 38.23 -10.25
C ALA A 323 17.37 37.21 -9.66
N VAL A 324 17.87 36.09 -9.11
CA VAL A 324 17.02 35.09 -8.43
C VAL A 324 16.49 35.64 -7.10
N ILE A 325 17.27 36.42 -6.35
CA ILE A 325 16.82 37.07 -5.11
C ILE A 325 15.72 38.10 -5.41
N ASP A 326 15.93 38.95 -6.42
CA ASP A 326 14.93 39.92 -6.85
C ASP A 326 13.63 39.22 -7.27
N PHE A 327 13.74 38.11 -8.00
CA PHE A 327 12.60 37.29 -8.41
C PHE A 327 11.89 36.64 -7.21
N VAL A 328 12.65 36.19 -6.22
CA VAL A 328 12.13 35.60 -4.99
C VAL A 328 11.29 36.60 -4.22
N GLU A 329 11.77 37.84 -4.08
CA GLU A 329 11.06 38.92 -3.38
C GLU A 329 9.82 39.36 -4.17
N ALA A 330 9.95 39.56 -5.49
CA ALA A 330 8.87 40.02 -6.35
C ALA A 330 7.70 39.03 -6.44
N HIS A 331 7.98 37.72 -6.42
CA HIS A 331 6.98 36.67 -6.59
C HIS A 331 6.73 35.86 -5.32
N GLY A 332 7.34 36.21 -4.18
CA GLY A 332 7.13 35.57 -2.89
C GLY A 332 7.55 34.09 -2.87
N PHE A 333 8.72 33.75 -3.42
CA PHE A 333 9.27 32.39 -3.30
C PHE A 333 9.94 32.19 -1.94
N ARG A 334 10.09 30.94 -1.52
CA ARG A 334 11.00 30.54 -0.44
C ARG A 334 12.22 29.83 -1.00
N ILE A 335 13.37 30.03 -0.36
CA ILE A 335 14.65 29.43 -0.77
C ILE A 335 14.99 28.30 0.21
N THR A 336 15.28 27.10 -0.31
CA THR A 336 15.70 26.00 0.56
C THR A 336 17.12 26.22 1.09
N PRO A 337 17.49 25.65 2.26
CA PRO A 337 18.83 25.81 2.84
C PRO A 337 19.96 25.41 1.88
N GLY A 338 19.77 24.33 1.11
CA GLY A 338 20.74 23.89 0.11
C GLY A 338 20.92 24.88 -1.04
N ALA A 339 19.83 25.49 -1.52
CA ALA A 339 19.90 26.52 -2.56
C ALA A 339 20.61 27.78 -2.05
N LYS A 340 20.29 28.22 -0.83
CA LYS A 340 20.94 29.36 -0.17
C LYS A 340 22.44 29.16 -0.05
N LYS A 341 22.87 28.01 0.50
CA LYS A 341 24.29 27.66 0.63
C LYS A 341 25.01 27.72 -0.72
N ARG A 342 24.40 27.19 -1.79
CA ARG A 342 25.00 27.22 -3.12
C ARG A 342 25.15 28.64 -3.67
N MET A 343 24.14 29.49 -3.46
CA MET A 343 24.21 30.90 -3.85
C MET A 343 25.33 31.64 -3.11
N ASP A 344 25.50 31.37 -1.82
CA ASP A 344 26.56 31.98 -1.00
C ASP A 344 27.96 31.50 -1.43
N GLU A 345 28.12 30.21 -1.76
CA GLU A 345 29.38 29.66 -2.30
C GLU A 345 29.81 30.34 -3.61
N VAL A 346 28.86 30.55 -4.53
CA VAL A 346 29.13 31.19 -5.82
C VAL A 346 29.49 32.67 -5.63
N MET A 347 28.83 33.35 -4.70
CA MET A 347 29.18 34.73 -4.32
C MET A 347 30.60 34.80 -3.76
N ALA A 348 30.97 33.90 -2.84
CA ALA A 348 32.31 33.82 -2.27
C ALA A 348 33.38 33.44 -3.32
N GLN A 349 33.03 32.65 -4.34
CA GLN A 349 33.90 32.34 -5.47
C GLN A 349 34.13 33.58 -6.35
N ARG A 350 33.07 34.35 -6.64
CA ARG A 350 33.17 35.60 -7.42
C ARG A 350 34.05 36.63 -6.71
N GLN A 351 33.91 36.78 -5.39
CA GLN A 351 34.73 37.71 -4.59
C GLN A 351 36.21 37.34 -4.52
N ARG A 352 36.54 36.04 -4.59
CA ARG A 352 37.92 35.55 -4.65
C ARG A 352 38.53 35.61 -6.06
N GLY A 353 37.74 35.94 -7.07
CA GLY A 353 38.21 36.03 -8.45
C GLY A 353 39.24 37.14 -8.62
N ILE A 354 40.33 36.84 -9.32
CA ILE A 354 41.31 37.87 -9.71
C ILE A 354 40.66 38.78 -10.74
N VAL A 355 40.63 40.08 -10.48
CA VAL A 355 40.19 41.07 -11.45
C VAL A 355 41.31 41.23 -12.47
N VAL A 356 41.04 40.81 -13.70
CA VAL A 356 41.96 40.97 -14.84
C VAL A 356 41.45 42.10 -15.71
N ASP A 357 42.30 43.09 -15.96
CA ASP A 357 42.03 44.13 -16.94
C ASP A 357 42.36 43.58 -18.34
N ALA A 358 41.35 42.96 -18.96
CA ALA A 358 41.48 42.36 -20.27
C ALA A 358 41.15 43.40 -21.35
N VAL A 359 42.14 43.72 -22.18
CA VAL A 359 41.93 44.57 -23.36
C VAL A 359 41.08 43.80 -24.38
N ALA A 360 39.96 44.39 -24.78
CA ALA A 360 39.09 43.79 -25.79
C ALA A 360 39.88 43.54 -27.08
N ARG A 361 39.70 42.34 -27.66
CA ARG A 361 40.25 42.06 -28.99
C ARG A 361 39.79 43.17 -29.95
N PRO A 362 40.70 43.77 -30.74
CA PRO A 362 40.31 44.77 -31.73
C PRO A 362 39.20 44.17 -32.60
N LYS A 363 38.09 44.91 -32.77
CA LYS A 363 37.04 44.50 -33.70
C LYS A 363 37.70 44.36 -35.07
N ALA A 364 37.76 43.15 -35.60
CA ALA A 364 38.12 42.96 -37.00
C ALA A 364 37.13 43.78 -37.82
N GLU A 365 37.64 44.65 -38.70
CA GLU A 365 36.79 45.33 -39.66
C GLU A 365 36.00 44.25 -40.42
N PRO A 366 34.69 44.43 -40.62
CA PRO A 366 33.92 43.48 -41.40
C PRO A 366 34.54 43.40 -42.78
N VAL A 367 35.18 42.27 -43.09
CA VAL A 367 35.56 41.94 -44.47
C VAL A 367 34.26 42.03 -45.25
N LYS A 368 34.11 43.07 -46.08
CA LYS A 368 32.98 43.19 -47.00
C LYS A 368 33.03 41.94 -47.87
N ALA A 369 32.19 40.97 -47.58
CA ALA A 369 31.99 39.85 -48.48
C ALA A 369 31.58 40.45 -49.82
N LYS A 370 32.39 40.24 -50.86
CA LYS A 370 32.04 40.62 -52.23
C LYS A 370 30.67 40.00 -52.54
N ALA A 371 29.82 40.76 -53.25
CA ALA A 371 28.47 40.31 -53.52
C ALA A 371 28.52 39.00 -54.31
N ARG A 372 27.55 38.11 -54.07
CA ARG A 372 27.48 36.81 -54.75
C ARG A 372 27.35 37.05 -56.26
N GLY A 373 28.45 36.91 -57.00
CA GLY A 373 28.53 37.22 -58.44
C GLY A 373 29.74 38.07 -58.84
N ASP A 374 30.44 38.67 -57.90
CA ASP A 374 31.67 39.42 -58.20
C ASP A 374 32.79 38.45 -58.63
N ARG A 375 33.45 38.79 -59.74
CA ARG A 375 34.59 38.04 -60.26
C ARG A 375 35.74 38.12 -59.24
N PRO A 376 36.43 37.00 -58.92
CA PRO A 376 37.65 37.05 -58.13
C PRO A 376 38.65 38.02 -58.76
N ASP A 377 39.43 38.73 -57.92
CA ASP A 377 40.48 39.60 -58.46
C ASP A 377 41.45 38.74 -59.29
N PRO A 378 41.89 39.20 -60.48
CA PRO A 378 42.86 38.47 -61.28
C PRO A 378 44.12 38.23 -60.44
N MET A 379 44.54 36.97 -60.32
CA MET A 379 45.83 36.67 -59.71
C MET A 379 46.94 37.21 -60.61
N ASP A 380 47.95 37.84 -60.03
CA ASP A 380 49.16 38.24 -60.75
C ASP A 380 49.83 36.98 -61.30
N ILE A 381 49.79 36.83 -62.62
CA ILE A 381 50.48 35.75 -63.33
C ILE A 381 51.94 36.17 -63.42
N PRO A 382 52.89 35.43 -62.82
CA PRO A 382 54.31 35.77 -62.93
C PRO A 382 54.76 35.78 -64.39
N GLU A 383 55.45 36.84 -64.82
CA GLU A 383 55.93 37.00 -66.20
C GLU A 383 56.98 35.95 -66.62
N HIS A 384 57.57 35.23 -65.68
CA HIS A 384 58.47 34.10 -65.94
C HIS A 384 58.03 32.87 -65.16
N VAL A 385 57.69 31.83 -65.92
CA VAL A 385 57.46 30.48 -65.41
C VAL A 385 58.64 29.64 -65.89
N GLY A 386 59.66 29.52 -65.04
CA GLY A 386 60.75 28.56 -65.26
C GLY A 386 60.28 27.18 -64.80
N ILE A 387 60.42 26.17 -65.65
CA ILE A 387 60.30 24.78 -65.23
C ILE A 387 61.61 24.46 -64.51
N ASP A 388 61.52 23.84 -63.34
CA ASP A 388 62.68 23.37 -62.60
C ASP A 388 63.44 22.34 -63.46
N ASP A 389 64.71 22.58 -63.77
CA ASP A 389 65.51 21.73 -64.67
C ASP A 389 65.66 20.30 -64.09
N ASP A 390 65.46 20.12 -62.77
CA ASP A 390 65.42 18.82 -62.10
C ASP A 390 64.17 17.97 -62.45
N LEU A 391 63.18 18.56 -63.15
CA LEU A 391 61.96 17.89 -63.64
C LEU A 391 62.00 17.61 -65.15
N VAL A 392 63.13 17.85 -65.82
CA VAL A 392 63.32 17.54 -67.23
C VAL A 392 64.03 16.19 -67.36
N ASP A 393 63.32 15.16 -67.83
CA ASP A 393 63.91 13.84 -68.07
C ASP A 393 65.07 13.94 -69.08
N HIS A 394 66.25 13.44 -68.71
CA HIS A 394 67.39 13.30 -69.61
C HIS A 394 67.35 11.91 -70.26
N ASP A 395 67.04 11.86 -71.56
CA ASP A 395 67.05 10.64 -72.40
C ASP A 395 68.46 10.06 -72.63
#